data_AF-A0AAE9ZXZ9-F1
#
_entry.id   AF-A0AAE9ZXZ9-F1
#
_cell.length_a   1.000
_cell.length_b   1.000
_cell.length_c   1.000
_cell.angle_alpha   90.00
_cell.angle_beta   90.00
_cell.angle_gamma   90.00
#
_symmetry.space_group_name_H-M   'P 1'
#
loop_
_entity.id
_entity.type
_entity.pdbx_description
1 polymer ?
#
loop_
_entity_poly.entity_id
_entity_poly.type
_entity_poly.pdbx_seq_one_letter_code
_entity_poly.pdbx_strand_id
1 'polypeptide(L)'
;MDENQFRTYCHLLQLPPDANATDLERAWMRQSVALTRADDPELKARTRAAYDALRPVMAARDQLRAKQEAAAARVRRADREESELAAAYLAGEITGASRWDPRSMTSPWVNALALPVVIALAWGINHTPVAFFLQAFKIWIHEFGHATVAWMAGFKALPLPIGWTNISPAREDFVYWGILFLLGVFFVAGWRERRLAPLLMAPVIAGVQWWMTWRVPDWQVEQWIDFGGVGGEFYLSALMMAAFFLNLPEKFRWGTCRYLFLFFGAAGFLDIYTTWIQIQNGHEQIPWGSMMHGDDDEGGDMNKLHYGWDWPIHIIIRRYVGLGHACVVGVAAVYLFFNLRLHQLIPWLIGAGQRDDEDDETG
;
A
#
# COMPACT_ATOMS: atom_id res chain seq x y z
N MET A 1 -51.53 7.31 7.01
CA MET A 1 -52.73 7.47 6.18
C MET A 1 -52.82 6.25 5.30
N ASP A 2 -53.95 5.56 5.32
CA ASP A 2 -54.16 4.41 4.45
C ASP A 2 -54.36 4.85 2.99
N GLU A 3 -54.21 3.91 2.06
CA GLU A 3 -54.27 4.15 0.62
C GLU A 3 -55.67 4.62 0.17
N ASN A 4 -56.74 4.18 0.84
CA ASN A 4 -58.12 4.56 0.52
C ASN A 4 -58.41 6.01 0.94
N GLN A 5 -57.92 6.42 2.10
CA GLN A 5 -58.01 7.78 2.62
C GLN A 5 -57.19 8.74 1.75
N PHE A 6 -55.99 8.33 1.32
CA PHE A 6 -55.19 9.10 0.35
C PHE A 6 -55.95 9.32 -0.95
N ARG A 7 -56.50 8.25 -1.56
CA ARG A 7 -57.29 8.35 -2.81
C ARG A 7 -58.53 9.21 -2.66
N THR A 8 -59.22 9.10 -1.53
CA THR A 8 -60.41 9.91 -1.22
C THR A 8 -60.07 11.39 -1.16
N TYR A 9 -58.97 11.76 -0.49
CA TYR A 9 -58.50 13.14 -0.42
C TYR A 9 -57.97 13.66 -1.76
N CYS A 10 -57.27 12.83 -2.53
CA CYS A 10 -56.87 13.18 -3.90
C CYS A 10 -58.10 13.43 -4.79
N HIS A 11 -59.14 12.58 -4.72
CA HIS A 11 -60.36 12.77 -5.48
C HIS A 11 -61.11 14.04 -5.08
N LEU A 12 -61.19 14.34 -3.77
CA LEU A 12 -61.80 15.57 -3.26
C LEU A 12 -61.11 16.81 -3.84
N LEU A 13 -59.78 16.80 -3.90
CA LEU A 13 -58.95 17.89 -4.44
C LEU A 13 -58.74 17.82 -5.96
N GLN A 14 -59.32 16.83 -6.66
CA GLN A 14 -59.13 16.57 -8.09
C GLN A 14 -57.65 16.43 -8.49
N LEU A 15 -56.86 15.77 -7.66
CA LEU A 15 -55.45 15.48 -7.90
C LEU A 15 -55.26 14.09 -8.51
N PRO A 16 -54.37 13.94 -9.49
CA PRO A 16 -53.95 12.62 -9.95
C PRO A 16 -53.11 11.92 -8.86
N PRO A 17 -53.09 10.58 -8.83
CA PRO A 17 -52.46 9.80 -7.75
C PRO A 17 -50.93 9.94 -7.68
N ASP A 18 -50.29 10.42 -8.75
CA ASP A 18 -48.85 10.64 -8.90
C ASP A 18 -48.40 12.09 -8.69
N ALA A 19 -49.33 12.98 -8.32
CA ALA A 19 -49.09 14.40 -8.07
C ALA A 19 -48.03 14.66 -6.99
N ASN A 20 -47.25 15.73 -7.17
CA ASN A 20 -46.25 16.19 -6.20
C ASN A 20 -46.82 17.28 -5.25
N ALA A 21 -46.00 17.73 -4.30
CA ALA A 21 -46.41 18.78 -3.35
C ALA A 21 -46.80 20.10 -4.03
N THR A 22 -46.15 20.46 -5.15
CA THR A 22 -46.49 21.68 -5.90
C THR A 22 -47.86 21.57 -6.58
N ASP A 23 -48.21 20.40 -7.08
CA ASP A 23 -49.52 20.14 -7.68
C ASP A 23 -50.63 20.21 -6.62
N LEU A 24 -50.37 19.69 -5.41
CA LEU A 24 -51.26 19.81 -4.26
C LEU A 24 -51.54 21.26 -3.88
N GLU A 25 -50.49 22.11 -3.80
CA GLU A 25 -50.64 23.54 -3.51
C GLU A 25 -51.47 24.25 -4.59
N ARG A 26 -51.23 23.96 -5.87
CA ARG A 26 -51.99 24.52 -7.00
C ARG A 26 -53.45 24.06 -6.98
N ALA A 27 -53.72 22.80 -6.68
CA ALA A 27 -55.09 22.26 -6.59
C ALA A 27 -55.86 22.91 -5.43
N TRP A 28 -55.24 23.03 -4.26
CA TRP A 28 -55.81 23.69 -3.09
C TRP A 28 -56.15 25.17 -3.38
N MET A 29 -55.22 25.92 -3.99
CA MET A 29 -55.47 27.33 -4.34
C MET A 29 -56.67 27.48 -5.28
N ARG A 30 -56.76 26.64 -6.32
CA ARG A 30 -57.89 26.64 -7.27
C ARG A 30 -59.22 26.34 -6.58
N GLN A 31 -59.27 25.28 -5.75
CA GLN A 31 -60.50 24.90 -5.07
C GLN A 31 -60.93 25.90 -3.98
N SER A 32 -59.99 26.43 -3.20
CA SER A 32 -60.28 27.42 -2.16
C SER A 32 -60.95 28.68 -2.72
N VAL A 33 -60.49 29.16 -3.89
CA VAL A 33 -61.10 30.31 -4.58
C VAL A 33 -62.50 29.95 -5.09
N ALA A 34 -62.68 28.78 -5.71
CA ALA A 34 -63.98 28.34 -6.21
C ALA A 34 -65.02 28.20 -5.08
N LEU A 35 -64.64 27.58 -3.97
CA LEU A 35 -65.51 27.36 -2.80
C LEU A 35 -65.87 28.66 -2.09
N THR A 36 -64.95 29.63 -2.06
CA THR A 36 -65.24 30.97 -1.50
C THR A 36 -66.29 31.71 -2.33
N ARG A 37 -66.35 31.48 -3.65
CA ARG A 37 -67.38 32.07 -4.52
C ARG A 37 -68.75 31.37 -4.41
N ALA A 38 -68.75 30.10 -4.03
CA ALA A 38 -69.96 29.28 -3.90
C ALA A 38 -70.64 29.41 -2.53
N ASP A 39 -70.01 30.09 -1.57
CA ASP A 39 -70.48 30.29 -0.18
C ASP A 39 -70.81 28.99 0.57
N ASP A 40 -70.01 27.94 0.34
CA ASP A 40 -70.12 26.65 1.03
C ASP A 40 -68.99 26.48 2.08
N PRO A 41 -69.22 26.84 3.35
CA PRO A 41 -68.21 26.79 4.40
C PRO A 41 -67.86 25.35 4.80
N GLU A 42 -68.80 24.41 4.69
CA GLU A 42 -68.59 23.02 5.11
C GLU A 42 -67.66 22.30 4.13
N LEU A 43 -67.92 22.43 2.83
CA LEU A 43 -67.07 21.84 1.79
C LEU A 43 -65.66 22.46 1.81
N LYS A 44 -65.54 23.76 2.10
CA LYS A 44 -64.25 24.44 2.28
C LYS A 44 -63.47 23.88 3.47
N ALA A 45 -64.12 23.63 4.61
CA ALA A 45 -63.49 23.03 5.78
C ALA A 45 -63.01 21.59 5.50
N ARG A 46 -63.84 20.77 4.83
CA ARG A 46 -63.46 19.39 4.44
C ARG A 46 -62.28 19.37 3.47
N THR A 47 -62.27 20.27 2.48
CA THR A 47 -61.19 20.39 1.50
C THR A 47 -59.90 20.87 2.17
N ARG A 48 -59.99 21.77 3.15
CA ARG A 48 -58.84 22.23 3.93
C ARG A 48 -58.24 21.08 4.76
N ALA A 49 -59.07 20.30 5.43
CA ALA A 49 -58.63 19.15 6.21
C ALA A 49 -57.94 18.11 5.32
N ALA A 50 -58.46 17.86 4.11
CA ALA A 50 -57.82 16.99 3.13
C ALA A 50 -56.45 17.52 2.68
N TYR A 51 -56.33 18.82 2.41
CA TYR A 51 -55.05 19.45 2.08
C TYR A 51 -54.03 19.33 3.22
N ASP A 52 -54.41 19.67 4.44
CA ASP A 52 -53.53 19.61 5.60
C ASP A 52 -53.09 18.17 5.91
N ALA A 53 -53.95 17.16 5.64
CA ALA A 53 -53.61 15.74 5.75
C ALA A 53 -52.68 15.22 4.63
N LEU A 54 -52.87 15.68 3.39
CA LEU A 54 -52.05 15.25 2.24
C LEU A 54 -50.65 15.89 2.23
N ARG A 55 -50.53 17.13 2.72
CA ARG A 55 -49.28 17.92 2.69
C ARG A 55 -48.05 17.18 3.24
N PRO A 56 -48.05 16.63 4.46
CA PRO A 56 -46.87 15.92 4.98
C PRO A 56 -46.57 14.63 4.21
N VAL A 57 -47.59 13.97 3.65
CA VAL A 57 -47.42 12.72 2.89
C VAL A 57 -46.81 12.98 1.52
N MET A 58 -47.25 14.02 0.82
CA MET A 58 -46.65 14.41 -0.46
C MET A 58 -45.23 14.94 -0.29
N ALA A 59 -44.97 15.75 0.74
CA ALA A 59 -43.61 16.18 1.06
C ALA A 59 -42.66 14.99 1.34
N ALA A 60 -43.14 13.97 2.07
CA ALA A 60 -42.35 12.76 2.31
C ALA A 60 -42.11 11.94 1.02
N ARG A 61 -43.11 11.84 0.13
CA ARG A 61 -42.96 11.18 -1.18
C ARG A 61 -41.96 11.90 -2.08
N ASP A 62 -42.02 13.23 -2.15
CA ASP A 62 -41.08 14.03 -2.95
C ASP A 62 -39.64 13.91 -2.41
N GLN A 63 -39.46 13.92 -1.08
CA GLN A 63 -38.15 13.65 -0.46
C GLN A 63 -37.62 12.25 -0.79
N LEU A 64 -38.48 11.24 -0.83
CA LEU A 64 -38.08 9.88 -1.18
C LEU A 64 -37.66 9.78 -2.65
N ARG A 65 -38.45 10.37 -3.57
CA ARG A 65 -38.11 10.46 -5.00
C ARG A 65 -36.77 11.16 -5.21
N ALA A 66 -36.57 12.32 -4.58
CA ALA A 66 -35.31 13.06 -4.67
C ALA A 66 -34.10 12.25 -4.15
N LYS A 67 -34.27 11.48 -3.06
CA LYS A 67 -33.23 10.57 -2.55
C LYS A 67 -32.92 9.45 -3.55
N GLN A 68 -33.93 8.86 -4.17
CA GLN A 68 -33.76 7.80 -5.17
C GLN A 68 -33.07 8.32 -6.44
N GLU A 69 -33.46 9.49 -6.92
CA GLU A 69 -32.83 10.15 -8.08
C GLU A 69 -31.36 10.52 -7.79
N ALA A 70 -31.06 11.04 -6.60
CA ALA A 70 -29.70 11.32 -6.19
C ALA A 70 -28.84 10.05 -6.08
N ALA A 71 -29.39 8.95 -5.58
CA ALA A 71 -28.72 7.65 -5.56
C ALA A 71 -28.45 7.13 -6.98
N ALA A 72 -29.44 7.17 -7.87
CA ALA A 72 -29.29 6.75 -9.26
C ALA A 72 -28.29 7.62 -10.03
N ALA A 73 -28.24 8.94 -9.76
CA ALA A 73 -27.26 9.84 -10.35
C ALA A 73 -25.83 9.54 -9.88
N ARG A 74 -25.65 9.14 -8.62
CA ARG A 74 -24.33 8.70 -8.10
C ARG A 74 -23.86 7.42 -8.79
N VAL A 75 -24.74 6.44 -8.99
CA VAL A 75 -24.42 5.20 -9.71
C VAL A 75 -24.02 5.51 -11.15
N ARG A 76 -24.84 6.26 -11.91
CA ARG A 76 -24.50 6.66 -13.29
C ARG A 76 -23.18 7.42 -13.41
N ARG A 77 -22.84 8.23 -12.42
CA ARG A 77 -21.55 8.94 -12.39
C ARG A 77 -20.39 7.98 -12.14
N ALA A 78 -20.53 7.03 -11.23
CA ALA A 78 -19.52 6.00 -10.98
C ALA A 78 -19.30 5.14 -12.24
N ASP A 79 -20.37 4.69 -12.90
CA ASP A 79 -20.28 3.88 -14.14
C ASP A 79 -19.58 4.65 -15.27
N ARG A 80 -19.82 5.97 -15.36
CA ARG A 80 -19.15 6.82 -16.36
C ARG A 80 -17.67 7.01 -16.04
N GLU A 81 -17.33 7.28 -14.78
CA GLU A 81 -15.93 7.39 -14.34
C GLU A 81 -15.17 6.07 -14.56
N GLU A 82 -15.79 4.92 -14.29
CA GLU A 82 -15.26 3.59 -14.57
C GLU A 82 -15.07 3.35 -16.08
N SER A 83 -16.06 3.70 -16.90
CA SER A 83 -15.99 3.59 -18.36
C SER A 83 -14.90 4.48 -18.96
N GLU A 84 -14.75 5.71 -18.46
CA GLU A 84 -13.70 6.64 -18.89
C GLU A 84 -12.30 6.14 -18.50
N LEU A 85 -12.14 5.55 -17.31
CA LEU A 85 -10.91 4.88 -16.88
C LEU A 85 -10.58 3.66 -17.74
N ALA A 86 -11.57 2.81 -18.02
CA ALA A 86 -11.40 1.64 -18.88
C ALA A 86 -11.01 2.04 -20.31
N ALA A 87 -11.66 3.07 -20.87
CA ALA A 87 -11.31 3.61 -22.18
C ALA A 87 -9.91 4.22 -22.22
N ALA A 88 -9.49 4.93 -21.16
CA ALA A 88 -8.13 5.48 -21.05
C ALA A 88 -7.08 4.38 -20.93
N TYR A 89 -7.38 3.30 -20.20
CA TYR A 89 -6.52 2.12 -20.09
C TYR A 89 -6.34 1.43 -21.44
N LEU A 90 -7.45 1.14 -22.13
CA LEU A 90 -7.45 0.56 -23.48
C LEU A 90 -6.74 1.46 -24.50
N ALA A 91 -6.96 2.77 -24.45
CA ALA A 91 -6.27 3.72 -25.33
C ALA A 91 -4.75 3.76 -25.06
N GLY A 92 -4.31 3.64 -23.80
CA GLY A 92 -2.89 3.52 -23.43
C GLY A 92 -2.26 2.19 -23.88
N GLU A 93 -3.06 1.12 -23.94
CA GLU A 93 -2.64 -0.19 -24.43
C GLU A 93 -2.55 -0.22 -25.97
N ILE A 94 -3.51 0.39 -26.67
CA ILE A 94 -3.58 0.48 -28.14
C ILE A 94 -2.55 1.45 -28.72
N THR A 95 -2.24 2.55 -28.02
CA THR A 95 -1.20 3.50 -28.46
C THR A 95 0.22 2.97 -28.24
N GLY A 96 0.36 1.76 -27.68
CA GLY A 96 1.64 1.16 -27.42
C GLY A 96 2.46 2.07 -26.52
N ALA A 97 2.06 2.20 -25.25
CA ALA A 97 2.92 2.74 -24.21
C ALA A 97 4.35 2.29 -24.51
N SER A 98 5.18 3.28 -24.89
CA SER A 98 6.45 3.05 -25.54
C SER A 98 7.15 1.87 -24.88
N ARG A 99 7.65 0.93 -25.67
CA ARG A 99 8.53 -0.15 -25.18
C ARG A 99 9.69 0.39 -24.32
N TRP A 100 9.92 1.70 -24.35
CA TRP A 100 10.90 2.51 -23.63
C TRP A 100 10.28 3.58 -22.70
N ASP A 101 9.08 3.40 -22.17
CA ASP A 101 8.57 4.33 -21.15
C ASP A 101 9.25 4.07 -19.79
N PRO A 102 10.14 4.96 -19.29
CA PRO A 102 10.81 4.80 -18.00
C PRO A 102 9.84 4.85 -16.81
N ARG A 103 8.65 5.42 -16.98
CA ARG A 103 7.63 5.49 -15.93
C ARG A 103 6.81 4.20 -15.84
N SER A 104 6.79 3.41 -16.90
CA SER A 104 6.11 2.12 -16.94
C SER A 104 6.85 1.08 -16.11
N MET A 105 6.12 0.38 -15.24
CA MET A 105 6.62 -0.77 -14.48
C MET A 105 6.60 -2.07 -15.29
N THR A 106 5.92 -2.09 -16.43
CA THR A 106 5.77 -3.26 -17.31
C THR A 106 6.65 -3.18 -18.55
N SER A 107 7.37 -2.06 -18.74
CA SER A 107 8.28 -1.88 -19.87
C SER A 107 9.39 -2.94 -19.85
N PRO A 108 9.46 -3.84 -20.85
CA PRO A 108 10.39 -4.96 -20.83
C PRO A 108 11.84 -4.49 -20.95
N TRP A 109 12.11 -3.44 -21.73
CA TRP A 109 13.47 -2.91 -21.89
C TRP A 109 13.95 -2.20 -20.64
N VAL A 110 13.07 -1.43 -19.98
CA VAL A 110 13.40 -0.78 -18.72
C VAL A 110 13.70 -1.83 -17.65
N ASN A 111 12.87 -2.87 -17.53
CA ASN A 111 13.10 -3.93 -16.55
C ASN A 111 14.38 -4.74 -16.87
N ALA A 112 14.70 -4.95 -18.14
CA ALA A 112 15.91 -5.67 -18.54
C ALA A 112 17.18 -4.87 -18.28
N LEU A 113 17.18 -3.57 -18.60
CA LEU A 113 18.39 -2.74 -18.63
C LEU A 113 18.62 -1.91 -17.37
N ALA A 114 17.58 -1.53 -16.63
CA ALA A 114 17.74 -0.62 -15.49
C ALA A 114 18.70 -1.19 -14.44
N LEU A 115 18.51 -2.43 -14.01
CA LEU A 115 19.37 -3.06 -13.00
C LEU A 115 20.84 -3.17 -13.45
N PRO A 116 21.21 -3.78 -14.60
CA PRO A 116 22.61 -3.90 -14.99
C PRO A 116 23.28 -2.56 -15.25
N VAL A 117 22.57 -1.59 -15.85
CA VAL A 117 23.11 -0.25 -16.07
C VAL A 117 23.36 0.47 -14.75
N VAL A 118 22.42 0.38 -13.81
CA VAL A 118 22.55 1.02 -12.50
C VAL A 118 23.64 0.35 -11.65
N ILE A 119 23.78 -0.98 -11.70
CA ILE A 119 24.90 -1.70 -11.06
C ILE A 119 26.23 -1.22 -11.63
N ALA A 120 26.37 -1.11 -12.95
CA ALA A 120 27.61 -0.63 -13.58
C ALA A 120 27.93 0.82 -13.19
N LEU A 121 26.91 1.68 -13.13
CA LEU A 121 27.06 3.07 -12.69
C LEU A 121 27.45 3.15 -11.21
N ALA A 122 26.77 2.40 -10.35
CA ALA A 122 27.03 2.35 -8.91
C ALA A 122 28.45 1.83 -8.63
N TRP A 123 28.87 0.78 -9.33
CA TRP A 123 30.24 0.28 -9.27
C TRP A 123 31.25 1.37 -9.65
N GLY A 124 31.03 2.08 -10.77
CA GLY A 124 31.89 3.18 -11.20
C GLY A 124 31.99 4.29 -10.15
N ILE A 125 30.85 4.70 -9.56
CA ILE A 125 30.81 5.78 -8.55
C ILE A 125 31.52 5.38 -7.26
N ASN A 126 31.39 4.12 -6.81
CA ASN A 126 32.06 3.62 -5.61
C ASN A 126 33.60 3.70 -5.71
N HIS A 127 34.16 3.74 -6.92
CA HIS A 127 35.60 3.92 -7.17
C HIS A 127 36.04 5.39 -7.30
N THR A 128 35.14 6.34 -7.03
CA THR A 128 35.44 7.79 -7.12
C THR A 128 35.29 8.47 -5.77
N PRO A 129 35.87 9.68 -5.57
CA PRO A 129 35.64 10.48 -4.38
C PRO A 129 34.16 10.83 -4.13
N VAL A 130 33.30 10.70 -5.14
CA VAL A 130 31.85 10.94 -5.02
C VAL A 130 31.18 9.92 -4.10
N ALA A 131 31.79 8.74 -3.91
CA ALA A 131 31.31 7.71 -2.98
C ALA A 131 31.15 8.24 -1.54
N PHE A 132 31.92 9.27 -1.16
CA PHE A 132 31.77 9.95 0.13
C PHE A 132 30.34 10.45 0.40
N PHE A 133 29.63 10.93 -0.62
CA PHE A 133 28.25 11.39 -0.48
C PHE A 133 27.25 10.25 -0.23
N LEU A 134 27.63 9.01 -0.56
CA LEU A 134 26.82 7.82 -0.30
C LEU A 134 27.00 7.32 1.14
N GLN A 135 28.06 7.76 1.84
CA GLN A 135 28.37 7.29 3.18
C GLN A 135 27.24 7.57 4.18
N ALA A 136 26.68 8.77 4.16
CA ALA A 136 25.55 9.13 5.02
C ALA A 136 24.34 8.21 4.81
N PHE A 137 24.12 7.79 3.56
CA PHE A 137 23.04 6.86 3.23
C PHE A 137 23.33 5.43 3.69
N LYS A 138 24.58 4.96 3.55
CA LYS A 138 25.02 3.65 4.05
C LYS A 138 24.86 3.56 5.57
N ILE A 139 25.33 4.57 6.29
CA ILE A 139 25.15 4.69 7.74
C ILE A 139 23.67 4.64 8.09
N TRP A 140 22.82 5.38 7.38
CA TRP A 140 21.39 5.32 7.63
C TRP A 140 20.78 3.94 7.37
N ILE A 141 21.20 3.22 6.31
CA ILE A 141 20.76 1.83 6.09
C ILE A 141 21.21 0.92 7.23
N HIS A 142 22.45 1.06 7.69
CA HIS A 142 22.99 0.29 8.80
C HIS A 142 22.11 0.44 10.06
N GLU A 143 21.83 1.68 10.45
CA GLU A 143 20.93 1.98 11.57
C GLU A 143 19.51 1.48 11.34
N PHE A 144 19.00 1.59 10.11
CA PHE A 144 17.70 1.05 9.73
C PHE A 144 17.69 -0.49 9.85
N GLY A 145 18.82 -1.14 9.61
CA GLY A 145 19.05 -2.57 9.84
C GLY A 145 18.74 -2.97 11.28
N HIS A 146 19.39 -2.34 12.27
CA HIS A 146 19.08 -2.52 13.69
C HIS A 146 17.58 -2.33 13.97
N ALA A 147 17.03 -1.20 13.48
CA ALA A 147 15.65 -0.84 13.74
C ALA A 147 14.67 -1.87 13.17
N THR A 148 14.93 -2.42 11.97
CA THR A 148 14.04 -3.42 11.37
C THR A 148 14.00 -4.71 12.18
N VAL A 149 15.12 -5.20 12.69
CA VAL A 149 15.14 -6.38 13.58
C VAL A 149 14.38 -6.07 14.88
N ALA A 150 14.63 -4.91 15.49
CA ALA A 150 13.99 -4.48 16.72
C ALA A 150 12.46 -4.38 16.56
N TRP A 151 11.98 -3.72 15.49
CA TRP A 151 10.56 -3.62 15.15
C TRP A 151 9.91 -4.98 14.98
N MET A 152 10.55 -5.91 14.27
CA MET A 152 10.05 -7.27 14.06
C MET A 152 9.96 -8.07 15.38
N ALA A 153 10.79 -7.74 16.37
CA ALA A 153 10.72 -8.30 17.71
C ALA A 153 9.80 -7.53 18.68
N GLY A 154 9.17 -6.43 18.24
CA GLY A 154 8.25 -5.62 19.04
C GLY A 154 8.92 -4.55 19.89
N PHE A 155 10.19 -4.23 19.65
CA PHE A 155 10.90 -3.15 20.34
C PHE A 155 10.74 -1.83 19.58
N LYS A 156 10.53 -0.74 20.32
CA LYS A 156 10.54 0.60 19.72
C LYS A 156 11.97 0.96 19.34
N ALA A 157 12.17 1.26 18.06
CA ALA A 157 13.46 1.71 17.53
C ALA A 157 13.30 2.98 16.69
N LEU A 158 14.27 3.89 16.78
CA LEU A 158 14.35 5.10 15.96
C LEU A 158 15.75 5.17 15.30
N PRO A 159 15.87 4.84 14.01
CA PRO A 159 17.13 4.94 13.28
C PRO A 159 17.41 6.41 12.93
N LEU A 160 18.50 6.97 13.47
CA LEU A 160 18.91 8.34 13.18
C LEU A 160 20.00 8.34 12.10
N PRO A 161 19.97 9.30 11.15
CA PRO A 161 20.94 9.36 10.03
C PRO A 161 22.35 9.82 10.46
N ILE A 162 22.69 9.72 11.75
CA ILE A 162 23.96 10.12 12.35
C ILE A 162 24.73 8.93 12.95
N GLY A 163 24.38 7.71 12.55
CA GLY A 163 25.03 6.48 13.07
C GLY A 163 24.58 6.12 14.48
N TRP A 164 23.28 6.28 14.76
CA TRP A 164 22.72 5.92 16.07
C TRP A 164 21.29 5.43 15.95
N THR A 165 20.99 4.28 16.55
CA THR A 165 19.62 3.77 16.69
C THR A 165 19.22 3.75 18.16
N ASN A 166 18.20 4.53 18.50
CA ASN A 166 17.64 4.49 19.86
C ASN A 166 16.63 3.35 19.95
N ILE A 167 16.95 2.31 20.74
CA ILE A 167 16.11 1.12 20.95
C ILE A 167 15.65 1.10 22.41
N SER A 168 14.35 0.89 22.61
CA SER A 168 13.73 0.74 23.93
C SER A 168 14.24 -0.54 24.61
N PRO A 169 14.45 -0.55 25.95
CA PRO A 169 14.94 -1.73 26.66
C PRO A 169 13.89 -2.84 26.80
N ALA A 170 12.63 -2.58 26.46
CA ALA A 170 11.54 -3.54 26.58
C ALA A 170 10.67 -3.56 25.33
N ARG A 171 9.99 -4.68 25.12
CA ARG A 171 8.98 -4.84 24.07
C ARG A 171 7.78 -3.96 24.37
N GLU A 172 7.19 -3.40 23.32
CA GLU A 172 6.00 -2.55 23.40
C GLU A 172 4.91 -3.11 22.50
N ASP A 173 3.75 -3.47 23.08
CA ASP A 173 2.59 -3.98 22.33
C ASP A 173 2.17 -3.04 21.19
N PHE A 174 2.34 -1.74 21.40
CA PHE A 174 2.07 -0.71 20.40
C PHE A 174 2.87 -0.95 19.10
N VAL A 175 4.14 -1.34 19.20
CA VAL A 175 4.99 -1.59 18.02
C VAL A 175 4.52 -2.83 17.28
N TYR A 176 4.27 -3.93 18.01
CA TYR A 176 3.78 -5.18 17.42
C TYR A 176 2.45 -4.98 16.67
N TRP A 177 1.45 -4.40 17.34
CA TRP A 177 0.14 -4.15 16.74
C TRP A 177 0.20 -3.08 15.65
N GLY A 178 1.08 -2.08 15.80
CA GLY A 178 1.32 -1.05 14.79
C GLY A 178 1.82 -1.63 13.48
N ILE A 179 2.86 -2.47 13.52
CA ILE A 179 3.39 -3.12 12.31
C ILE A 179 2.36 -4.10 11.73
N LEU A 180 1.68 -4.88 12.56
CA LEU A 180 0.64 -5.81 12.09
C LEU A 180 -0.51 -5.06 11.40
N PHE A 181 -0.89 -3.89 11.93
CA PHE A 181 -1.86 -3.01 11.29
C PHE A 181 -1.35 -2.52 9.92
N LEU A 182 -0.10 -2.05 9.81
CA LEU A 182 0.49 -1.63 8.54
C LEU A 182 0.54 -2.77 7.51
N LEU A 183 0.91 -3.99 7.95
CA LEU A 183 0.89 -5.19 7.11
C LEU A 183 -0.54 -5.56 6.69
N GLY A 184 -1.51 -5.41 7.58
CA GLY A 184 -2.93 -5.59 7.27
C GLY A 184 -3.43 -4.60 6.22
N VAL A 185 -3.07 -3.32 6.34
CA VAL A 185 -3.38 -2.30 5.32
C VAL A 185 -2.71 -2.64 3.99
N PHE A 186 -1.45 -3.06 4.01
CA PHE A 186 -0.70 -3.47 2.82
C PHE A 186 -1.34 -4.67 2.13
N PHE A 187 -1.75 -5.69 2.91
CA PHE A 187 -2.47 -6.86 2.42
C PHE A 187 -3.83 -6.49 1.81
N VAL A 188 -4.64 -5.68 2.50
CA VAL A 188 -5.97 -5.27 2.02
C VAL A 188 -5.85 -4.41 0.76
N ALA A 189 -4.84 -3.53 0.66
CA ALA A 189 -4.56 -2.79 -0.56
C ALA A 189 -4.18 -3.74 -1.71
N GLY A 190 -3.32 -4.72 -1.44
CA GLY A 190 -2.99 -5.76 -2.42
C GLY A 190 -4.20 -6.59 -2.87
N TRP A 191 -5.06 -6.98 -1.94
CA TRP A 191 -6.30 -7.69 -2.25
C TRP A 191 -7.20 -6.85 -3.17
N ARG A 192 -7.50 -5.61 -2.78
CA ARG A 192 -8.42 -4.72 -3.53
C ARG A 192 -7.93 -4.46 -4.94
N GLU A 193 -6.61 -4.34 -5.12
CA GLU A 193 -5.99 -4.08 -6.42
C GLU A 193 -5.50 -5.35 -7.13
N ARG A 194 -5.84 -6.55 -6.61
CA ARG A 194 -5.42 -7.86 -7.12
C ARG A 194 -3.90 -7.95 -7.36
N ARG A 195 -3.12 -7.33 -6.48
CA ARG A 195 -1.64 -7.34 -6.49
C ARG A 195 -1.12 -8.46 -5.61
N LEU A 196 -0.21 -9.24 -6.15
CA LEU A 196 0.26 -10.47 -5.51
C LEU A 196 1.37 -10.30 -4.51
N ALA A 197 2.29 -9.38 -4.79
CA ALA A 197 3.40 -9.12 -3.89
C ALA A 197 2.91 -8.81 -2.47
N PRO A 198 1.93 -7.90 -2.24
CA PRO A 198 1.43 -7.67 -0.88
C PRO A 198 0.69 -8.88 -0.29
N LEU A 199 -0.06 -9.64 -1.10
CA LEU A 199 -0.79 -10.82 -0.64
C LEU A 199 0.13 -11.92 -0.12
N LEU A 200 1.33 -12.07 -0.67
CA LEU A 200 2.32 -13.05 -0.23
C LEU A 200 3.26 -12.49 0.83
N MET A 201 3.76 -11.26 0.64
CA MET A 201 4.74 -10.66 1.55
C MET A 201 4.14 -10.35 2.91
N ALA A 202 2.94 -9.78 2.98
CA ALA A 202 2.37 -9.35 4.26
C ALA A 202 2.16 -10.52 5.24
N PRO A 203 1.58 -11.68 4.86
CA PRO A 203 1.46 -12.82 5.76
C PRO A 203 2.80 -13.43 6.16
N VAL A 204 3.76 -13.50 5.23
CA VAL A 204 5.11 -14.01 5.53
C VAL A 204 5.81 -13.12 6.56
N ILE A 205 5.81 -11.79 6.34
CA ILE A 205 6.41 -10.84 7.27
C ILE A 205 5.67 -10.87 8.61
N ALA A 206 4.33 -10.92 8.63
CA ALA A 206 3.56 -11.04 9.86
C ALA A 206 3.89 -12.33 10.64
N GLY A 207 4.10 -13.45 9.94
CA GLY A 207 4.54 -14.70 10.54
C GLY A 207 5.94 -14.62 11.17
N VAL A 208 6.88 -13.96 10.47
CA VAL A 208 8.23 -13.69 11.00
C VAL A 208 8.15 -12.78 12.23
N GLN A 209 7.35 -11.71 12.18
CA GLN A 209 7.15 -10.80 13.31
C GLN A 209 6.59 -11.55 14.52
N TRP A 210 5.54 -12.34 14.33
CA TRP A 210 4.96 -13.15 15.40
C TRP A 210 6.00 -14.09 16.02
N TRP A 211 6.80 -14.77 15.18
CA TRP A 211 7.85 -15.66 15.67
C TRP A 211 8.92 -14.91 16.49
N MET A 212 9.42 -13.79 15.98
CA MET A 212 10.41 -12.96 16.68
C MET A 212 9.86 -12.36 17.99
N THR A 213 8.62 -11.86 17.97
CA THR A 213 8.00 -11.22 19.14
C THR A 213 7.55 -12.21 20.22
N TRP A 214 7.25 -13.48 19.90
CA TRP A 214 6.69 -14.40 20.90
C TRP A 214 7.53 -15.64 21.18
N ARG A 215 8.47 -16.00 20.30
CA ARG A 215 9.26 -17.24 20.42
C ARG A 215 10.74 -17.00 20.67
N VAL A 216 11.29 -15.88 20.20
CA VAL A 216 12.72 -15.59 20.34
C VAL A 216 12.95 -14.89 21.69
N PRO A 217 13.84 -15.41 22.55
CA PRO A 217 14.17 -14.77 23.83
C PRO A 217 14.93 -13.45 23.63
N ASP A 218 14.86 -12.54 24.59
CA ASP A 218 15.41 -11.18 24.47
C ASP A 218 16.90 -11.16 24.12
N TRP A 219 17.73 -12.00 24.75
CA TRP A 219 19.16 -12.08 24.44
C TRP A 219 19.46 -12.48 22.99
N GLN A 220 18.62 -13.34 22.39
CA GLN A 220 18.76 -13.66 20.97
C GLN A 220 18.33 -12.49 20.10
N VAL A 221 17.27 -11.77 20.49
CA VAL A 221 16.84 -10.57 19.77
C VAL A 221 17.94 -9.52 19.79
N GLU A 222 18.58 -9.26 20.93
CA GLU A 222 19.70 -8.31 21.04
C GLU A 222 20.87 -8.73 20.14
N GLN A 223 21.23 -10.02 20.14
CA GLN A 223 22.22 -10.55 19.20
C GLN A 223 21.81 -10.35 17.72
N TRP A 224 20.53 -10.55 17.38
CA TRP A 224 20.03 -10.29 16.03
C TRP A 224 20.03 -8.80 15.69
N ILE A 225 19.80 -7.92 16.67
CA ILE A 225 19.85 -6.47 16.50
C ILE A 225 21.28 -6.08 16.16
N ASP A 226 22.28 -6.50 16.93
CA ASP A 226 23.70 -6.22 16.64
C ASP A 226 24.13 -6.82 15.29
N PHE A 227 23.65 -8.02 14.94
CA PHE A 227 23.86 -8.58 13.60
C PHE A 227 23.20 -7.72 12.50
N GLY A 228 22.05 -7.14 12.84
CA GLY A 228 21.14 -6.44 11.96
C GLY A 228 21.68 -5.13 11.39
N GLY A 229 22.70 -4.51 11.98
CA GLY A 229 23.32 -3.30 11.42
C GLY A 229 23.94 -3.59 10.06
N VAL A 230 25.05 -4.31 10.06
CA VAL A 230 25.70 -4.80 8.83
C VAL A 230 24.77 -5.73 8.03
N GLY A 231 23.96 -6.55 8.71
CA GLY A 231 23.02 -7.44 8.04
C GLY A 231 22.00 -6.67 7.20
N GLY A 232 21.51 -5.54 7.73
CA GLY A 232 20.61 -4.61 7.08
C GLY A 232 21.21 -4.02 5.82
N GLU A 233 22.49 -3.67 5.83
CA GLU A 233 23.19 -3.20 4.62
C GLU A 233 23.09 -4.19 3.46
N PHE A 234 23.11 -5.50 3.74
CA PHE A 234 22.86 -6.52 2.73
C PHE A 234 21.39 -6.59 2.31
N TYR A 235 20.50 -6.98 3.23
CA TYR A 235 19.14 -7.33 2.82
C TYR A 235 18.29 -6.12 2.48
N LEU A 236 18.48 -4.96 3.11
CA LEU A 236 17.72 -3.75 2.77
C LEU A 236 18.15 -3.24 1.39
N SER A 237 19.45 -3.19 1.11
CA SER A 237 19.95 -2.79 -0.20
C SER A 237 19.46 -3.75 -1.31
N ALA A 238 19.47 -5.05 -1.04
CA ALA A 238 18.90 -6.05 -1.95
C ALA A 238 17.38 -5.89 -2.13
N LEU A 239 16.63 -5.61 -1.05
CA LEU A 239 15.20 -5.33 -1.11
C LEU A 239 14.91 -4.05 -1.92
N MET A 240 15.72 -3.00 -1.79
CA MET A 240 15.59 -1.78 -2.59
C MET A 240 15.77 -2.06 -4.08
N MET A 241 16.75 -2.89 -4.44
CA MET A 241 16.95 -3.34 -5.82
C MET A 241 15.80 -4.21 -6.33
N ALA A 242 15.32 -5.15 -5.50
CA ALA A 242 14.20 -6.03 -5.85
C ALA A 242 12.87 -5.25 -5.98
N ALA A 243 12.64 -4.27 -5.13
CA ALA A 243 11.44 -3.45 -5.10
C ALA A 243 11.27 -2.61 -6.38
N PHE A 244 12.34 -2.37 -7.14
CA PHE A 244 12.25 -1.76 -8.47
C PHE A 244 11.29 -2.50 -9.42
N PHE A 245 11.22 -3.83 -9.29
CA PHE A 245 10.39 -4.71 -10.11
C PHE A 245 8.99 -4.91 -9.54
N LEU A 246 8.77 -4.61 -8.26
CA LEU A 246 7.50 -4.86 -7.60
C LEU A 246 6.47 -3.78 -7.97
N ASN A 247 5.35 -4.22 -8.54
CA ASN A 247 4.20 -3.37 -8.79
C ASN A 247 3.36 -3.26 -7.51
N LEU A 248 3.70 -2.28 -6.67
CA LEU A 248 3.00 -2.00 -5.42
C LEU A 248 1.60 -1.41 -5.66
N PRO A 249 0.67 -1.54 -4.69
CA PRO A 249 -0.66 -0.94 -4.81
C PRO A 249 -0.58 0.58 -5.02
N GLU A 250 -1.57 1.20 -5.64
CA GLU A 250 -1.57 2.59 -6.12
C GLU A 250 -1.12 3.58 -5.06
N LYS A 251 -1.61 3.45 -3.83
CA LYS A 251 -1.25 4.32 -2.69
C LYS A 251 0.22 4.19 -2.24
N PHE A 252 0.86 3.07 -2.58
CA PHE A 252 2.26 2.76 -2.29
C PHE A 252 3.14 2.87 -3.55
N ARG A 253 2.58 3.28 -4.70
CA ARG A 253 3.37 3.46 -5.93
C ARG A 253 4.30 4.65 -5.76
N TRP A 254 5.58 4.36 -5.73
CA TRP A 254 6.66 5.35 -5.66
C TRP A 254 7.16 5.85 -7.02
N GLY A 255 6.52 5.48 -8.14
CA GLY A 255 6.77 6.05 -9.48
C GLY A 255 8.25 6.10 -9.87
N THR A 256 8.76 7.29 -10.19
CA THR A 256 10.17 7.51 -10.57
C THR A 256 11.14 7.35 -9.39
N CYS A 257 10.69 7.47 -8.14
CA CYS A 257 11.57 7.33 -6.98
C CYS A 257 12.21 5.94 -6.90
N ARG A 258 11.62 4.91 -7.53
CA ARG A 258 12.21 3.56 -7.61
C ARG A 258 13.62 3.54 -8.22
N TYR A 259 13.96 4.48 -9.10
CA TYR A 259 15.30 4.55 -9.70
C TYR A 259 16.33 5.06 -8.69
N LEU A 260 15.94 5.99 -7.81
CA LEU A 260 16.80 6.45 -6.72
C LEU A 260 17.06 5.31 -5.75
N PHE A 261 16.02 4.59 -5.34
CA PHE A 261 16.16 3.42 -4.48
C PHE A 261 16.98 2.31 -5.15
N LEU A 262 16.78 2.06 -6.44
CA LEU A 262 17.60 1.11 -7.18
C LEU A 262 19.08 1.51 -7.18
N PHE A 263 19.37 2.79 -7.42
CA PHE A 263 20.75 3.31 -7.42
C PHE A 263 21.41 3.21 -6.05
N PHE A 264 20.75 3.73 -5.01
CA PHE A 264 21.29 3.71 -3.66
C PHE A 264 21.40 2.29 -3.11
N GLY A 265 20.43 1.42 -3.40
CA GLY A 265 20.48 0.00 -3.07
C GLY A 265 21.63 -0.71 -3.78
N ALA A 266 21.83 -0.49 -5.09
CA ALA A 266 22.94 -1.08 -5.82
C ALA A 266 24.30 -0.60 -5.30
N ALA A 267 24.44 0.70 -5.02
CA ALA A 267 25.69 1.27 -4.53
C ALA A 267 26.05 0.79 -3.12
N GLY A 268 25.08 0.78 -2.20
CA GLY A 268 25.26 0.24 -0.86
C GLY A 268 25.56 -1.26 -0.87
N PHE A 269 24.79 -2.04 -1.65
CA PHE A 269 24.98 -3.49 -1.76
C PHE A 269 26.36 -3.86 -2.33
N LEU A 270 26.78 -3.22 -3.43
CA LEU A 270 28.08 -3.51 -4.04
C LEU A 270 29.22 -3.22 -3.07
N ASP A 271 29.17 -2.09 -2.38
CA ASP A 271 30.17 -1.68 -1.41
C ASP A 271 30.34 -2.75 -0.32
N ILE A 272 29.27 -3.01 0.45
CA ILE A 272 29.32 -3.96 1.56
C ILE A 272 29.63 -5.39 1.09
N TYR A 273 29.07 -5.81 -0.05
CA TYR A 273 29.37 -7.12 -0.62
C TYR A 273 30.84 -7.26 -1.00
N THR A 274 31.43 -6.26 -1.67
CA THR A 274 32.85 -6.32 -2.04
C THR A 274 33.77 -6.31 -0.82
N THR A 275 33.47 -5.49 0.18
CA THR A 275 34.21 -5.45 1.46
C THR A 275 34.22 -6.82 2.13
N TRP A 276 33.07 -7.46 2.31
CA TRP A 276 33.02 -8.77 2.97
C TRP A 276 33.67 -9.91 2.17
N ILE A 277 33.65 -9.83 0.84
CA ILE A 277 34.42 -10.75 -0.01
C ILE A 277 35.93 -10.50 0.14
N GLN A 278 36.37 -9.25 0.23
CA GLN A 278 37.78 -8.91 0.48
C GLN A 278 38.23 -9.37 1.87
N ILE A 279 37.40 -9.20 2.90
CA ILE A 279 37.63 -9.72 4.26
C ILE A 279 37.78 -11.25 4.22
N GLN A 280 36.88 -11.96 3.53
CA GLN A 280 36.95 -13.42 3.41
C GLN A 280 38.26 -13.88 2.75
N ASN A 281 38.73 -13.13 1.76
CA ASN A 281 39.97 -13.41 1.03
C ASN A 281 41.23 -12.92 1.77
N GLY A 282 41.08 -12.27 2.93
CA GLY A 282 42.19 -11.72 3.73
C GLY A 282 42.84 -10.47 3.13
N HIS A 283 42.14 -9.77 2.22
CA HIS A 283 42.60 -8.51 1.62
C HIS A 283 42.19 -7.29 2.45
N GLU A 284 41.18 -7.43 3.30
CA GLU A 284 40.65 -6.37 4.14
C GLU A 284 40.40 -6.89 5.56
N GLN A 285 40.40 -6.00 6.55
CA GLN A 285 40.14 -6.35 7.94
C GLN A 285 38.65 -6.18 8.27
N ILE A 286 38.18 -6.90 9.28
CA ILE A 286 36.82 -6.67 9.80
C ILE A 286 36.75 -5.23 10.33
N PRO A 287 35.68 -4.48 10.00
CA PRO A 287 35.46 -3.16 10.56
C PRO A 287 35.13 -3.28 12.05
N TRP A 288 36.13 -3.10 12.89
CA TRP A 288 35.99 -3.06 14.34
C TRP A 288 35.59 -1.65 14.81
N GLY A 289 35.00 -1.56 15.99
CA GLY A 289 34.64 -0.28 16.61
C GLY A 289 33.35 0.36 16.10
N SER A 290 33.13 1.62 16.51
CA SER A 290 31.95 2.40 16.15
C SER A 290 32.32 3.67 15.38
N MET A 291 31.37 4.20 14.61
CA MET A 291 31.58 5.47 13.90
C MET A 291 31.86 6.65 14.83
N MET A 292 31.34 6.63 16.06
CA MET A 292 31.40 7.76 16.98
C MET A 292 32.64 7.76 17.89
N HIS A 293 33.19 6.58 18.22
CA HIS A 293 34.34 6.48 19.13
C HIS A 293 35.54 5.72 18.55
N GLY A 294 35.48 5.29 17.29
CA GLY A 294 36.58 4.66 16.57
C GLY A 294 36.72 3.16 16.82
N ASP A 295 37.81 2.59 16.30
CA ASP A 295 38.07 1.14 16.19
C ASP A 295 38.11 0.41 17.56
N ASP A 296 38.47 1.14 18.63
CA ASP A 296 38.56 0.62 20.00
C ASP A 296 37.22 0.65 20.77
N ASP A 297 36.13 1.12 20.17
CA ASP A 297 34.82 1.23 20.84
C ASP A 297 34.13 -0.14 20.98
N GLU A 298 33.95 -0.60 22.22
CA GLU A 298 33.17 -1.78 22.57
C GLU A 298 31.72 -1.73 22.04
N GLY A 299 31.20 -0.52 21.76
CA GLY A 299 29.85 -0.30 21.23
C GLY A 299 29.64 -0.71 19.75
N GLY A 300 30.70 -1.03 19.00
CA GLY A 300 30.61 -1.46 17.60
C GLY A 300 29.97 -2.83 17.41
N ASP A 301 29.19 -3.03 16.35
CA ASP A 301 28.48 -4.29 16.06
C ASP A 301 29.40 -5.51 16.08
N MET A 302 30.55 -5.41 15.41
CA MET A 302 31.49 -6.54 15.33
C MET A 302 32.11 -6.84 16.69
N ASN A 303 32.38 -5.79 17.50
CA ASN A 303 32.88 -5.94 18.85
C ASN A 303 31.86 -6.62 19.75
N LYS A 304 30.57 -6.24 19.68
CA LYS A 304 29.49 -6.91 20.42
C LYS A 304 29.29 -8.35 19.97
N LEU A 305 29.27 -8.63 18.67
CA LEU A 305 29.19 -10.01 18.15
C LEU A 305 30.35 -10.87 18.62
N HIS A 306 31.58 -10.34 18.59
CA HIS A 306 32.75 -11.11 18.96
C HIS A 306 32.92 -11.27 20.48
N TYR A 307 32.91 -10.16 21.23
CA TYR A 307 33.20 -10.12 22.66
C TYR A 307 31.96 -10.24 23.55
N GLY A 308 30.81 -9.75 23.10
CA GLY A 308 29.56 -9.82 23.86
C GLY A 308 28.80 -11.14 23.65
N TRP A 309 28.80 -11.64 22.42
CA TRP A 309 28.05 -12.84 22.03
C TRP A 309 28.93 -14.07 21.74
N ASP A 310 30.24 -13.98 21.97
CA ASP A 310 31.23 -15.04 21.76
C ASP A 310 31.26 -15.62 20.33
N TRP A 311 30.89 -14.84 19.31
CA TRP A 311 30.99 -15.33 17.94
C TRP A 311 32.45 -15.41 17.51
N PRO A 312 32.93 -16.58 17.06
CA PRO A 312 34.24 -16.66 16.44
C PRO A 312 34.27 -15.81 15.16
N ILE A 313 35.40 -15.15 14.90
CA ILE A 313 35.63 -14.32 13.70
C ILE A 313 35.20 -15.04 12.41
N HIS A 314 35.55 -16.32 12.26
CA HIS A 314 35.21 -17.10 11.07
C HIS A 314 33.69 -17.34 10.90
N ILE A 315 32.92 -17.33 12.00
CA ILE A 315 31.46 -17.43 11.97
C ILE A 315 30.86 -16.10 11.52
N ILE A 316 31.38 -14.98 12.01
CA ILE A 316 30.97 -13.63 11.58
C ILE A 316 31.13 -13.50 10.05
N ILE A 317 32.34 -13.77 9.55
CA ILE A 317 32.64 -13.73 8.11
C ILE A 317 31.72 -14.66 7.32
N ARG A 318 31.59 -15.93 7.74
CA ARG A 318 30.76 -16.91 7.04
C ARG A 318 29.29 -16.47 6.97
N ARG A 319 28.75 -15.89 8.05
CA ARG A 319 27.35 -15.45 8.11
C ARG A 319 27.10 -14.26 7.19
N TYR A 320 27.96 -13.23 7.21
CA TYR A 320 27.79 -12.07 6.33
C TYR A 320 28.03 -12.37 4.86
N VAL A 321 29.07 -13.15 4.53
CA VAL A 321 29.29 -13.60 3.13
C VAL A 321 28.13 -14.48 2.67
N GLY A 322 27.67 -15.42 3.51
CA GLY A 322 26.51 -16.26 3.21
C GLY A 322 25.24 -15.44 2.97
N LEU A 323 24.99 -14.42 3.80
CA LEU A 323 23.89 -13.48 3.61
C LEU A 323 24.04 -12.69 2.31
N GLY A 324 25.25 -12.20 2.00
CA GLY A 324 25.54 -11.51 0.75
C GLY A 324 25.25 -12.38 -0.47
N HIS A 325 25.69 -13.65 -0.48
CA HIS A 325 25.37 -14.61 -1.54
C HIS A 325 23.87 -14.87 -1.65
N ALA A 326 23.18 -15.05 -0.53
CA ALA A 326 21.73 -15.22 -0.52
C ALA A 326 21.01 -14.01 -1.12
N CYS A 327 21.47 -12.80 -0.82
CA CYS A 327 20.94 -11.56 -1.41
C CYS A 327 21.19 -11.46 -2.91
N VAL A 328 22.41 -11.81 -3.39
CA VAL A 328 22.71 -11.88 -4.84
C VAL A 328 21.76 -12.84 -5.54
N VAL A 329 21.59 -14.05 -5.00
CA VAL A 329 20.68 -15.06 -5.55
C VAL A 329 19.23 -14.56 -5.54
N GLY A 330 18.79 -13.92 -4.45
CA GLY A 330 17.46 -13.34 -4.32
C GLY A 330 17.18 -12.25 -5.36
N VAL A 331 18.08 -11.29 -5.51
CA VAL A 331 17.99 -10.22 -6.53
C VAL A 331 17.99 -10.83 -7.94
N ALA A 332 18.88 -11.78 -8.21
CA ALA A 332 18.94 -12.45 -9.51
C ALA A 332 17.65 -13.21 -9.81
N ALA A 333 17.07 -13.91 -8.82
CA ALA A 333 15.80 -14.61 -8.97
C ALA A 333 14.66 -13.66 -9.27
N VAL A 334 14.56 -12.52 -8.56
CA VAL A 334 13.56 -11.47 -8.85
C VAL A 334 13.77 -10.91 -10.25
N TYR A 335 14.99 -10.54 -10.61
CA TYR A 335 15.32 -10.02 -11.94
C TYR A 335 14.88 -10.99 -13.05
N LEU A 336 15.22 -12.27 -12.92
CA LEU A 336 14.85 -13.30 -13.89
C LEU A 336 13.34 -13.53 -13.92
N PHE A 337 12.68 -13.60 -12.77
CA PHE A 337 11.24 -13.81 -12.66
C PHE A 337 10.43 -12.75 -13.44
N PHE A 338 10.82 -11.48 -13.32
CA PHE A 338 10.15 -10.39 -14.02
C PHE A 338 10.51 -10.32 -15.51
N ASN A 339 11.79 -10.52 -15.86
CA ASN A 339 12.23 -10.47 -17.26
C ASN A 339 11.74 -11.66 -18.10
N LEU A 340 11.61 -12.84 -17.50
CA LEU A 340 11.00 -14.02 -18.13
C LEU A 340 9.47 -13.98 -18.14
N ARG A 341 8.86 -12.88 -17.65
CA ARG A 341 7.40 -12.67 -17.59
C ARG A 341 6.62 -13.76 -16.84
N LEU A 342 7.28 -14.50 -15.93
CA LEU A 342 6.63 -15.55 -15.13
C LEU A 342 5.50 -14.97 -14.24
N HIS A 343 5.57 -13.68 -13.90
CA HIS A 343 4.51 -12.97 -13.20
C HIS A 343 3.17 -12.94 -13.95
N GLN A 344 3.16 -13.10 -15.28
CA GLN A 344 1.93 -13.15 -16.08
C GLN A 344 1.15 -14.46 -15.90
N LEU A 345 1.79 -15.51 -15.37
CA LEU A 345 1.16 -16.80 -15.11
C LEU A 345 0.34 -16.81 -13.81
N ILE A 346 0.55 -15.83 -12.93
CA ILE A 346 -0.04 -15.86 -11.60
C ILE A 346 -1.56 -15.58 -11.59
N PRO A 347 -2.12 -14.65 -12.40
CA PRO A 347 -3.58 -14.50 -12.50
C PRO A 347 -4.31 -15.79 -12.89
N TRP A 348 -3.67 -16.62 -13.73
CA TRP A 348 -4.20 -17.94 -14.11
C TRP A 348 -4.20 -18.91 -12.92
N LEU A 349 -3.14 -18.93 -12.11
CA LEU A 349 -3.02 -19.80 -10.92
C LEU A 349 -4.01 -19.44 -9.79
N ILE A 350 -4.48 -18.20 -9.74
CA ILE A 350 -5.35 -17.70 -8.66
C ILE A 350 -6.83 -17.81 -9.02
N GLY A 351 -7.15 -18.36 -10.20
CA GLY A 351 -8.53 -18.63 -10.59
C GLY A 351 -9.31 -17.36 -10.95
N ALA A 352 -8.64 -16.29 -11.42
CA ALA A 352 -9.32 -15.13 -11.99
C ALA A 352 -9.90 -15.41 -13.40
N GLY A 353 -10.22 -16.67 -13.70
CA GLY A 353 -10.84 -17.14 -14.94
C GLY A 353 -12.31 -17.52 -14.80
N GLN A 354 -13.02 -17.06 -13.76
CA GLN A 354 -14.47 -17.33 -13.61
C GLN A 354 -15.23 -16.08 -13.14
N ARG A 355 -15.82 -15.36 -14.10
CA ARG A 355 -17.17 -14.76 -14.08
C ARG A 355 -17.35 -13.88 -15.32
N ASP A 356 -17.48 -14.52 -16.49
CA ASP A 356 -18.04 -13.88 -17.68
C ASP A 356 -19.36 -14.56 -18.13
N ASP A 357 -19.91 -15.51 -17.36
CA ASP A 357 -21.01 -16.39 -17.83
C ASP A 357 -22.36 -16.22 -17.10
N GLU A 358 -22.63 -15.15 -16.34
CA GLU A 358 -23.92 -15.02 -15.61
C GLU A 358 -24.89 -13.93 -16.10
N ASP A 359 -24.61 -13.25 -17.22
CA ASP A 359 -25.51 -12.20 -17.76
C ASP A 359 -26.34 -12.62 -19.01
N ASP A 360 -26.34 -13.90 -19.40
CA ASP A 360 -27.10 -14.38 -20.59
C ASP A 360 -28.39 -15.17 -20.26
N GLU A 361 -28.83 -15.22 -19.00
CA GLU A 361 -30.11 -15.85 -18.61
C GLU A 361 -31.10 -14.88 -17.94
N THR A 362 -31.62 -13.90 -18.70
CA THR A 362 -33.04 -13.51 -18.60
C THR A 362 -33.49 -12.88 -19.92
N GLY A 363 -33.84 -13.75 -20.88
CA GLY A 363 -34.72 -13.43 -22.00
C GLY A 363 -36.19 -13.56 -21.62
#